data_AF-A0A6L5A3R5-F1
#
_entry.id   AF-A0A6L5A3R5-F1
#
_cell.length_a   1.000
_cell.length_b   1.000
_cell.length_c   1.000
_cell.angle_alpha   90.00
_cell.angle_beta   90.00
_cell.angle_gamma   90.00
#
_symmetry.space_group_name_H-M   'P 1'
#
loop_
_entity.id
_entity.type
_entity.pdbx_description
1 polymer ?
#
loop_
_entity_poly.entity_id
_entity_poly.type
_entity_poly.pdbx_seq_one_letter_code
_entity_poly.pdbx_strand_id
1 'polypeptide(L)'
;MSKVKKRVRPTKEQWHELNRLLDDVVKIGHTNERNCRCRKCTKLNSYSESIGLLDKQEIDDGRWDRRRLETKHRHEKDAIDIIKLAYQGCNRKEIANKIKRSKDYVSKLAVEFDIEIQKK
;
A
#
# COMPACT_ATOMS: atom_id res chain seq x y z
N MET A 1 32.63 -4.85 9.34
CA MET A 1 32.05 -3.95 8.30
C MET A 1 31.69 -4.76 7.07
N SER A 2 30.42 -5.16 6.94
CA SER A 2 29.95 -5.97 5.82
C SER A 2 30.03 -5.15 4.53
N LYS A 3 30.80 -5.65 3.55
CA LYS A 3 30.92 -5.05 2.21
C LYS A 3 29.52 -4.86 1.62
N VAL A 4 29.05 -3.61 1.57
CA VAL A 4 27.80 -3.26 0.88
C VAL A 4 28.00 -3.63 -0.58
N LYS A 5 27.39 -4.74 -1.03
CA LYS A 5 27.38 -5.13 -2.45
C LYS A 5 26.78 -3.95 -3.20
N LYS A 6 27.57 -3.30 -4.07
CA LYS A 6 27.08 -2.23 -4.94
C LYS A 6 25.87 -2.77 -5.70
N ARG A 7 24.68 -2.21 -5.47
CA ARG A 7 23.47 -2.54 -6.23
C ARG A 7 23.75 -2.19 -7.69
N VAL A 8 23.97 -3.21 -8.51
CA VAL A 8 24.09 -3.04 -9.96
C VAL A 8 22.73 -2.54 -10.42
N ARG A 9 22.67 -1.34 -11.01
CA ARG A 9 21.42 -0.82 -11.56
C ARG A 9 21.01 -1.73 -12.71
N PRO A 10 19.77 -2.26 -12.73
CA PRO A 10 19.31 -3.08 -13.84
C PRO A 10 19.33 -2.28 -15.15
N THR A 11 19.58 -2.96 -16.27
CA THR A 11 19.53 -2.38 -17.61
C THR A 11 18.09 -2.06 -18.01
N LYS A 12 17.91 -1.24 -19.06
CA LYS A 12 16.58 -0.88 -19.58
C LYS A 12 15.75 -2.11 -19.97
N GLU A 13 16.37 -3.09 -20.60
CA GLU A 13 15.75 -4.37 -20.97
C GLU A 13 15.30 -5.17 -19.74
N GLN A 14 16.12 -5.16 -18.68
CA GLN A 14 15.78 -5.83 -17.44
C GLN A 14 14.55 -5.21 -16.76
N TRP A 15 14.42 -3.87 -16.83
CA TRP A 15 13.23 -3.16 -16.37
C TRP A 15 11.99 -3.46 -17.22
N HIS A 16 12.13 -3.56 -18.54
CA HIS A 16 11.01 -3.92 -19.41
C HIS A 16 10.48 -5.32 -19.11
N GLU A 17 11.37 -6.29 -18.89
CA GLU A 17 10.99 -7.65 -18.51
C GLU A 17 10.36 -7.70 -17.12
N LEU A 18 10.89 -6.94 -16.16
CA LEU A 18 10.32 -6.82 -14.81
C LEU A 18 8.89 -6.26 -14.86
N ASN A 19 8.68 -5.20 -15.64
CA ASN A 19 7.36 -4.60 -15.80
C ASN A 19 6.37 -5.57 -16.45
N ARG A 20 6.80 -6.35 -17.45
CA ARG A 20 5.95 -7.41 -18.03
C ARG A 20 5.52 -8.44 -16.99
N LEU A 21 6.44 -8.88 -16.12
CA LEU A 21 6.14 -9.83 -15.06
C LEU A 21 5.25 -9.24 -13.96
N LEU A 22 5.43 -7.95 -13.63
CA LEU A 22 4.56 -7.22 -12.71
C LEU A 22 3.13 -7.11 -13.25
N ASP A 23 2.97 -6.72 -14.51
CA ASP A 23 1.67 -6.71 -15.21
C ASP A 23 0.98 -8.07 -15.13
N ASP A 24 1.73 -9.14 -15.29
CA ASP A 24 1.22 -10.52 -15.24
C ASP A 24 0.70 -10.93 -13.84
N VAL A 25 1.34 -10.42 -12.79
CA VAL A 25 0.96 -10.62 -11.38
C VAL A 25 -0.23 -9.72 -11.01
N VAL A 26 -0.28 -8.49 -11.51
CA VAL A 26 -1.42 -7.59 -11.33
C VAL A 26 -2.66 -8.13 -12.05
N LYS A 27 -2.52 -8.69 -13.26
CA LYS A 27 -3.62 -9.29 -14.03
C LYS A 27 -4.30 -10.46 -13.33
N ILE A 28 -3.57 -11.21 -12.49
CA ILE A 28 -4.15 -12.29 -11.68
C ILE A 28 -4.72 -11.79 -10.35
N GLY A 29 -4.74 -10.47 -10.12
CA GLY A 29 -5.30 -9.84 -8.92
C GLY A 29 -4.38 -9.85 -7.71
N HIS A 30 -3.12 -10.23 -7.86
CA HIS A 30 -2.19 -10.32 -6.74
C HIS A 30 -1.54 -8.95 -6.51
N THR A 31 -2.12 -8.17 -5.59
CA THR A 31 -1.54 -6.93 -5.10
C THR A 31 -0.73 -7.24 -3.84
N ASN A 32 0.59 -7.13 -3.94
CA ASN A 32 1.51 -7.13 -2.78
C ASN A 32 1.67 -8.44 -1.98
N GLU A 33 1.18 -9.58 -2.45
CA GLU A 33 1.45 -10.87 -1.80
C GLU A 33 2.84 -11.42 -2.18
N ARG A 34 3.90 -10.94 -1.50
CA ARG A 34 5.25 -11.52 -1.61
C ARG A 34 5.30 -13.02 -1.24
N ASN A 35 4.30 -13.50 -0.51
CA ASN A 35 4.15 -14.89 -0.08
C ASN A 35 3.32 -15.75 -1.03
N CYS A 36 2.91 -15.22 -2.18
CA CYS A 36 2.15 -16.03 -3.12
C CYS A 36 3.08 -17.00 -3.86
N ARG A 37 2.81 -18.31 -3.71
CA ARG A 37 3.54 -19.40 -4.39
C ARG A 37 3.04 -19.67 -5.81
N CYS A 38 2.30 -18.72 -6.39
CA CYS A 38 1.78 -18.86 -7.74
C CYS A 38 2.92 -18.86 -8.78
N ARG A 39 2.78 -19.61 -9.88
CA ARG A 39 3.82 -19.72 -10.91
C ARG A 39 4.30 -18.36 -11.44
N LYS A 40 3.39 -17.39 -11.60
CA LYS A 40 3.72 -16.02 -12.05
C LYS A 40 4.48 -15.21 -10.98
N CYS A 41 4.07 -15.34 -9.72
CA CYS A 41 4.66 -14.71 -8.55
C CYS A 41 6.08 -15.23 -8.29
N THR A 42 6.25 -16.56 -8.35
CA THR A 42 7.56 -17.22 -8.26
C THR A 42 8.47 -16.78 -9.40
N LYS A 43 7.96 -16.69 -10.63
CA LYS A 43 8.74 -16.21 -11.79
C LYS A 43 9.20 -14.76 -11.61
N LEU A 44 8.32 -13.87 -11.13
CA LEU A 44 8.67 -12.48 -10.80
C LEU A 44 9.74 -12.41 -9.69
N ASN A 45 9.59 -13.19 -8.62
CA ASN A 45 10.54 -13.24 -7.51
C ASN A 45 11.90 -13.75 -7.97
N SER A 46 11.96 -14.89 -8.67
CA SER A 46 13.21 -15.44 -9.20
C SER A 46 13.90 -14.48 -10.18
N TYR A 47 13.12 -13.80 -11.04
CA TYR A 47 13.68 -12.80 -11.94
C TYR A 47 14.23 -11.59 -11.18
N SER A 48 13.49 -11.08 -10.19
CA SER A 48 13.88 -9.95 -9.35
C SER A 48 15.13 -10.24 -8.50
N GLU A 49 15.28 -11.48 -8.02
CA GLU A 49 16.52 -11.97 -7.38
C GLU A 49 17.68 -12.02 -8.37
N SER A 50 17.44 -12.49 -9.60
CA SER A 50 18.49 -12.62 -10.62
C SER A 50 19.09 -11.28 -11.06
N ILE A 51 18.28 -10.20 -11.04
CA ILE A 51 18.72 -8.83 -11.36
C ILE A 51 19.19 -8.04 -10.14
N GLY A 52 19.28 -8.69 -8.97
CA GLY A 52 19.79 -8.08 -7.73
C GLY A 52 18.88 -7.01 -7.11
N LEU A 53 17.58 -7.00 -7.47
CA LEU A 53 16.57 -6.13 -6.85
C LEU A 53 16.02 -6.72 -5.54
N LEU A 54 16.01 -8.04 -5.42
CA LEU A 54 15.73 -8.75 -4.17
C LEU A 54 17.04 -9.33 -3.63
N ASP A 55 17.45 -8.92 -2.43
CA ASP A 55 18.39 -9.69 -1.64
C ASP A 55 17.67 -10.95 -1.13
N LYS A 56 18.34 -12.11 -1.13
CA LYS A 56 17.83 -13.44 -0.70
C LYS A 56 17.27 -13.50 0.73
N GLN A 57 17.28 -12.40 1.48
CA GLN A 57 16.66 -12.36 2.79
C GLN A 57 15.17 -12.10 2.62
N GLU A 58 14.35 -12.92 3.29
CA GLU A 58 13.04 -12.48 3.74
C GLU A 58 13.25 -11.19 4.53
N ILE A 59 13.15 -10.05 3.85
CA ILE A 59 13.02 -8.76 4.51
C ILE A 59 11.56 -8.67 4.95
N ASP A 60 11.15 -9.60 5.83
CA ASP A 60 10.11 -9.35 6.81
C ASP A 60 10.80 -8.71 8.03
N ASP A 61 11.32 -7.51 7.80
CA ASP A 61 12.00 -6.70 8.81
C ASP A 61 11.00 -5.96 9.70
N GLY A 62 9.75 -6.40 9.72
CA GLY A 62 8.64 -5.76 10.41
C GLY A 62 8.33 -4.34 9.92
N ARG A 63 9.02 -3.80 8.89
CA ARG A 63 8.72 -2.44 8.39
C ARG A 63 7.37 -2.40 7.70
N TRP A 64 6.97 -3.48 7.05
CA TRP A 64 5.65 -3.57 6.42
C TRP A 64 4.55 -3.65 7.47
N ASP A 65 4.69 -4.52 8.48
CA ASP A 65 3.76 -4.58 9.60
C ASP A 65 3.70 -3.27 10.39
N ARG A 66 4.85 -2.63 10.63
CA ARG A 66 4.91 -1.32 11.26
C ARG A 66 4.18 -0.26 10.45
N ARG A 67 4.41 -0.18 9.13
CA ARG A 67 3.67 0.76 8.26
C ARG A 67 2.17 0.45 8.22
N ARG A 68 1.80 -0.83 8.22
CA ARG A 68 0.39 -1.26 8.24
C ARG A 68 -0.28 -0.81 9.53
N LEU A 69 0.38 -1.02 10.67
CA LEU A 69 -0.08 -0.59 11.98
C LEU A 69 -0.16 0.94 12.08
N GLU A 70 0.85 1.67 11.59
CA GLU A 70 0.86 3.14 11.54
C GLU A 70 -0.26 3.68 10.64
N THR A 71 -0.54 3.02 9.51
CA THR A 71 -1.65 3.38 8.63
C THR A 71 -2.99 3.15 9.34
N LYS A 72 -3.14 1.99 9.99
CA LYS A 72 -4.34 1.66 10.76
C LYS A 72 -4.60 2.67 11.87
N HIS A 73 -3.59 3.01 12.67
CA HIS A 73 -3.72 4.02 13.72
C HIS A 73 -4.07 5.40 13.18
N ARG A 74 -3.56 5.77 12.00
CA ARG A 74 -3.94 7.01 11.33
C ARG A 74 -5.40 6.99 10.89
N HIS A 75 -5.86 5.88 10.32
CA HIS A 75 -7.26 5.68 9.92
C HIS A 75 -8.19 5.75 11.14
N GLU A 76 -7.85 5.07 12.23
CA GLU A 76 -8.60 5.11 13.49
C GLU A 76 -8.71 6.54 14.05
N LYS A 77 -7.60 7.28 14.06
CA LYS A 77 -7.59 8.67 14.51
C LYS A 77 -8.45 9.58 13.62
N ASP A 78 -8.25 9.50 12.31
CA ASP A 78 -9.03 10.28 11.34
C ASP A 78 -10.52 9.92 11.41
N ALA A 79 -10.86 8.64 11.64
CA ALA A 79 -12.23 8.16 11.80
C ALA A 79 -12.92 8.77 13.04
N ILE A 80 -12.22 8.86 14.18
CA ILE A 80 -12.76 9.53 15.38
C ILE A 80 -13.10 10.99 15.10
N ASP A 81 -12.23 11.71 14.37
CA ASP A 81 -12.48 13.11 14.00
C ASP A 81 -13.65 13.23 13.02
N ILE A 82 -13.76 12.31 12.05
CA ILE A 82 -14.90 12.23 11.12
C ILE A 82 -16.21 11.99 11.90
N ILE A 83 -16.24 11.05 12.84
CA ILE A 83 -17.42 10.75 13.67
C ILE A 83 -17.87 11.98 14.44
N LYS A 84 -16.94 12.66 15.13
CA LYS A 84 -17.26 13.87 15.90
C LYS A 84 -17.86 14.96 15.03
N LEU A 85 -17.27 15.20 13.86
CA LEU A 85 -17.77 16.22 12.93
C LEU A 85 -19.10 15.82 12.28
N ALA A 86 -19.30 14.54 11.99
CA ALA A 86 -20.56 14.01 11.47
C ALA A 86 -21.70 14.19 12.49
N TYR A 87 -21.45 13.92 13.78
CA TYR A 87 -22.41 14.18 14.86
C TYR A 87 -22.73 15.68 15.03
N GLN A 88 -21.79 16.57 14.71
CA GLN A 88 -22.03 18.01 14.66
C GLN A 88 -22.84 18.45 13.43
N GLY A 89 -23.24 17.51 12.56
CA GLY A 89 -23.99 17.78 11.34
C GLY A 89 -23.13 18.26 10.17
N CYS A 90 -21.80 18.15 10.24
CA CYS A 90 -20.94 18.51 9.13
C CYS A 90 -21.08 17.50 7.98
N ASN A 91 -21.07 17.99 6.75
CA ASN A 91 -21.10 17.14 5.57
C ASN A 91 -19.70 16.67 5.13
N ARG A 92 -19.65 15.73 4.18
CA ARG A 92 -18.38 15.12 3.72
C ARG A 92 -17.36 16.16 3.25
N LYS A 93 -17.80 17.26 2.61
CA LYS A 93 -16.90 18.30 2.08
C LYS A 93 -16.34 19.15 3.21
N GLU A 94 -17.17 19.51 4.18
CA GLU A 94 -16.77 20.27 5.36
C GLU A 94 -15.80 19.46 6.23
N ILE A 95 -16.11 18.18 6.45
CA ILE A 95 -15.25 17.26 7.18
C ILE A 95 -13.89 17.18 6.49
N ALA A 96 -13.86 16.91 5.18
CA ALA A 96 -12.64 16.84 4.38
C ALA A 96 -11.78 18.10 4.51
N ASN A 97 -12.40 19.28 4.42
CA ASN A 97 -11.71 20.56 4.60
C ASN A 97 -11.14 20.73 6.01
N LYS A 98 -11.91 20.38 7.07
CA LYS A 98 -11.48 20.51 8.46
C LYS A 98 -10.31 19.58 8.80
N ILE A 99 -10.34 18.33 8.34
CA ILE A 99 -9.26 17.36 8.57
C ILE A 99 -8.13 17.46 7.53
N LYS A 100 -8.23 18.42 6.58
CA LYS A 100 -7.27 18.64 5.48
C LYS A 100 -7.01 17.37 4.64
N ARG A 101 -8.07 16.62 4.31
CA ARG A 101 -8.02 15.42 3.47
C ARG A 101 -8.95 15.55 2.28
N SER A 102 -8.86 14.61 1.33
CA SER A 102 -9.78 14.57 0.19
C SER A 102 -11.15 14.03 0.61
N LYS A 103 -12.19 14.44 -0.12
CA LYS A 103 -13.56 13.93 0.06
C LYS A 103 -13.63 12.41 -0.16
N ASP A 104 -12.89 11.88 -1.13
CA ASP A 104 -12.77 10.44 -1.37
C ASP A 104 -12.15 9.70 -0.19
N TYR A 105 -11.13 10.27 0.45
CA TYR A 105 -10.53 9.68 1.65
C TYR A 105 -11.53 9.61 2.81
N VAL A 106 -12.28 10.70 3.05
CA VAL A 106 -13.36 10.71 4.06
C VAL A 106 -14.44 9.68 3.72
N SER A 107 -14.80 9.55 2.44
CA SER A 107 -15.83 8.60 2.01
C SER A 107 -15.39 7.16 2.20
N LYS A 108 -14.11 6.86 1.92
CA LYS A 108 -13.51 5.54 2.19
C LYS A 108 -13.50 5.22 3.67
N LEU A 109 -13.04 6.14 4.53
CA LEU A 109 -13.05 5.94 5.97
C LEU A 109 -14.46 5.80 6.54
N ALA A 110 -15.43 6.55 6.01
CA ALA A 110 -16.81 6.42 6.41
C ALA A 110 -17.38 5.02 6.10
N VAL A 111 -17.01 4.42 4.98
CA VAL A 111 -17.40 3.04 4.65
C VAL A 111 -16.61 2.03 5.49
N GLU A 112 -15.31 2.23 5.67
CA GLU A 112 -14.43 1.33 6.44
C GLU A 112 -14.86 1.21 7.91
N PHE A 113 -15.34 2.30 8.51
CA PHE A 113 -15.74 2.39 9.92
C PHE A 113 -17.26 2.50 10.13
N ASP A 114 -18.07 2.29 9.08
CA ASP A 114 -19.53 2.37 9.12
C ASP A 114 -20.07 3.68 9.74
N ILE A 115 -19.49 4.82 9.34
CA ILE A 115 -19.83 6.15 9.86
C ILE A 115 -20.93 6.77 9.00
N GLU A 116 -22.06 7.09 9.62
CA GLU A 116 -23.13 7.83 8.96
C GLU A 116 -22.77 9.32 8.86
N ILE A 117 -22.54 9.80 7.63
CA ILE A 117 -22.30 11.21 7.34
C ILE A 117 -23.46 11.77 6.52
N GLN A 118 -23.98 12.91 6.97
CA GLN A 118 -25.03 13.64 6.27
C GLN A 118 -24.65 13.85 4.79
N LYS A 119 -25.62 13.60 3.92
CA LYS A 119 -25.44 13.68 2.45
C LYS A 119 -25.53 15.11 1.91
N LYS A 120 -26.01 16.08 2.70
CA LYS A 120 -26.29 17.45 2.28
C LYS A 120 -25.03 18.32 2.26
#